data_AF-A0A813S3Q1-F1
#
_entry.id   AF-A0A813S3Q1-F1
#
_cell.length_a   1.000
_cell.length_b   1.000
_cell.length_c   1.000
_cell.angle_alpha   90.00
_cell.angle_beta   90.00
_cell.angle_gamma   90.00
#
_symmetry.space_group_name_H-M   'P 1'
#
loop_
_entity.id
_entity.type
_entity.pdbx_description
1 polymer ?
#
loop_
_entity_poly.entity_id
_entity_poly.type
_entity_poly.pdbx_seq_one_letter_code
_entity_poly.pdbx_strand_id
1 'polypeptide(L)'
;MTSSDDSSKMKTSNEKSNNLLAKRYIGLEKSIWTELNVLPIVHKAINLGQGFIDYAPPYYFIDLYKETLDDPNIFLHQYTREMGHRRLVEAISNVYSPYFNRKIDPLTEILVTDGATQSLFNCIHSFINPDDEVILIEPFFSCYEPMVHSACGIPRYIALKPKPESIKADISSSSD
;
A
#
# COMPACT_ATOMS: atom_id res chain seq x y z
N MET A 1 26.77 -48.47 -15.73
CA MET A 1 27.12 -47.44 -16.73
C MET A 1 26.00 -46.43 -16.78
N THR A 2 26.32 -45.26 -16.22
CA THR A 2 25.74 -43.92 -16.44
C THR A 2 24.24 -43.78 -16.72
N SER A 3 23.54 -43.40 -15.63
CA SER A 3 22.55 -42.33 -15.61
C SER A 3 23.05 -41.09 -16.37
N SER A 4 22.20 -40.48 -17.19
CA SER A 4 22.37 -39.11 -17.69
C SER A 4 21.01 -38.43 -17.88
N ASP A 5 20.66 -37.63 -16.88
CA ASP A 5 20.08 -36.29 -16.96
C ASP A 5 18.87 -36.02 -17.88
N ASP A 6 17.68 -36.10 -17.29
CA ASP A 6 16.43 -35.47 -17.78
C ASP A 6 16.23 -34.06 -17.16
N SER A 7 17.31 -33.43 -16.70
CA SER A 7 17.32 -32.13 -16.01
C SER A 7 17.23 -30.92 -16.97
N SER A 8 17.20 -31.15 -18.29
CA SER A 8 17.20 -30.10 -19.32
C SER A 8 15.81 -29.61 -19.74
N LYS A 9 14.73 -30.35 -19.43
CA LYS A 9 13.36 -30.01 -19.87
C LYS A 9 12.56 -29.12 -18.92
N MET A 10 12.98 -28.96 -17.66
CA MET A 10 12.29 -28.08 -16.70
C MET A 10 12.74 -26.61 -16.73
N LYS A 11 13.82 -26.27 -17.45
CA LYS A 11 14.33 -24.87 -17.49
C LYS A 11 13.66 -23.98 -18.54
N THR A 12 12.95 -24.54 -19.52
CA THR A 12 12.51 -23.79 -20.71
C THR A 12 11.08 -23.25 -20.68
N SER A 13 10.27 -23.61 -19.68
CA SER A 13 8.88 -23.14 -19.58
C SER A 13 8.72 -21.80 -18.86
N ASN A 14 9.66 -21.44 -17.97
CA ASN A 14 9.59 -20.20 -17.18
C ASN A 14 10.31 -18.99 -17.82
N GLU A 15 11.14 -19.19 -18.85
CA GLU A 15 11.86 -18.09 -19.51
C GLU A 15 11.00 -17.33 -20.53
N LYS A 16 9.95 -17.96 -21.09
CA LYS A 16 9.14 -17.36 -22.16
C LYS A 16 8.03 -16.43 -21.70
N SER A 17 7.62 -16.48 -20.43
CA SER A 17 6.51 -15.67 -19.90
C SER A 17 6.89 -14.21 -19.59
N ASN A 18 8.18 -13.90 -19.44
CA ASN A 18 8.64 -12.58 -18.99
C ASN A 18 8.92 -11.56 -20.11
N ASN A 19 8.71 -11.90 -21.38
CA ASN A 19 9.09 -11.02 -22.49
C ASN A 19 8.04 -9.93 -22.82
N LEU A 20 6.90 -9.89 -22.11
CA LEU A 20 5.85 -8.87 -22.26
C LEU A 20 5.89 -7.77 -21.20
N LEU A 21 6.50 -8.04 -20.04
CA LEU A 21 6.56 -7.06 -18.96
C LEU A 21 7.62 -5.99 -19.26
N ALA A 22 7.32 -4.74 -18.90
CA ALA A 22 8.34 -3.71 -18.90
C ALA A 22 9.47 -4.10 -17.92
N LYS A 23 10.72 -3.83 -18.30
CA LYS A 23 11.92 -4.29 -17.59
C LYS A 23 11.88 -4.00 -16.08
N ARG A 24 11.34 -2.83 -15.68
CA ARG A 24 11.21 -2.39 -14.28
C ARG A 24 10.25 -3.21 -13.41
N TYR A 25 9.48 -4.12 -14.01
CA TYR A 25 8.59 -5.05 -13.28
C TYR A 25 9.07 -6.50 -13.35
N ILE A 26 10.18 -6.79 -14.05
CA ILE A 26 10.72 -8.15 -14.10
C ILE A 26 11.24 -8.51 -12.71
N GLY A 27 10.86 -9.70 -12.22
CA GLY A 27 11.26 -10.19 -10.89
C GLY A 27 10.35 -9.74 -9.75
N LEU A 28 9.38 -8.86 -10.00
CA LEU A 28 8.34 -8.58 -9.01
C LEU A 28 7.32 -9.72 -8.97
N GLU A 29 7.11 -10.27 -7.78
CA GLU A 29 6.17 -11.35 -7.55
C GLU A 29 4.79 -10.82 -7.12
N LYS A 30 3.83 -11.75 -7.10
CA LYS A 30 2.49 -11.48 -6.63
C LYS A 30 2.51 -11.12 -5.14
N SER A 31 1.74 -10.10 -4.77
CA SER A 31 1.62 -9.73 -3.35
C SER A 31 1.02 -10.88 -2.53
N ILE A 32 1.60 -11.11 -1.34
CA ILE A 32 1.12 -12.05 -0.32
C ILE A 32 -0.35 -11.85 0.05
N TRP A 33 -0.84 -10.60 -0.04
CA TRP A 33 -2.24 -10.28 0.22
C TRP A 33 -3.18 -11.04 -0.71
N THR A 34 -2.75 -11.39 -1.92
CA THR A 34 -3.62 -12.15 -2.82
C THR A 34 -3.90 -13.56 -2.33
N GLU A 35 -2.96 -14.16 -1.61
CA GLU A 35 -3.14 -15.48 -1.00
C GLU A 35 -3.91 -15.35 0.32
N LEU A 36 -3.49 -14.40 1.17
CA LEU A 36 -4.10 -14.16 2.48
C LEU A 36 -5.56 -13.70 2.39
N ASN A 37 -5.98 -13.07 1.29
CA ASN A 37 -7.38 -12.70 1.09
C ASN A 37 -8.28 -13.91 0.76
N VAL A 38 -7.72 -14.98 0.19
CA VAL A 38 -8.50 -16.15 -0.27
C VAL A 38 -8.57 -17.23 0.81
N LEU A 39 -7.48 -17.44 1.55
CA LEU A 39 -7.37 -18.53 2.52
C LEU A 39 -8.47 -18.53 3.60
N PRO A 40 -8.84 -17.40 4.23
CA PRO A 40 -9.90 -17.39 5.24
C PRO A 40 -11.26 -17.82 4.68
N ILE A 41 -11.54 -17.50 3.41
CA ILE A 41 -12.78 -17.89 2.72
C ILE A 41 -12.80 -19.39 2.47
N VAL A 42 -11.70 -19.92 1.92
CA VAL A 42 -11.57 -21.36 1.60
C VAL A 42 -11.68 -22.22 2.85
N HIS A 43 -11.06 -21.78 3.95
CA HIS A 43 -11.01 -22.53 5.20
C HIS A 43 -12.12 -22.16 6.19
N LYS A 44 -12.99 -21.20 5.86
CA LYS A 44 -14.01 -20.64 6.77
C LYS A 44 -13.41 -20.22 8.12
N ALA A 45 -12.20 -19.66 8.09
CA ALA A 45 -11.48 -19.26 9.29
C ALA A 45 -11.95 -17.89 9.79
N ILE A 46 -11.81 -17.66 11.10
CA ILE A 46 -11.91 -16.31 11.65
C ILE A 46 -10.71 -15.51 11.14
N ASN A 47 -10.99 -14.40 10.47
CA ASN A 47 -9.95 -13.60 9.84
C ASN A 47 -9.48 -12.48 10.75
N LEU A 48 -8.30 -12.66 11.35
CA LEU A 48 -7.60 -11.63 12.13
C LEU A 48 -6.39 -11.04 11.38
N GLY A 49 -6.22 -11.41 10.10
CA GLY A 49 -5.06 -11.00 9.29
C GLY A 49 -5.30 -9.75 8.44
N GLN A 50 -6.56 -9.49 8.04
CA GLN A 50 -6.90 -8.31 7.25
C GLN A 50 -7.10 -7.09 8.15
N GLY A 51 -6.40 -6.00 7.84
CA GLY A 51 -6.48 -4.73 8.56
C GLY A 51 -7.64 -3.84 8.12
N PHE A 52 -8.85 -4.37 7.98
CA PHE A 52 -10.07 -3.57 7.78
C PHE A 52 -11.10 -3.81 8.88
N ILE A 53 -12.08 -2.93 8.95
CA ILE A 53 -13.17 -2.98 9.90
C ILE A 53 -14.30 -3.87 9.36
N ASP A 54 -14.75 -4.84 10.14
CA ASP A 54 -15.81 -5.80 9.79
C ASP A 54 -17.22 -5.36 10.22
N TYR A 55 -17.36 -4.15 10.76
CA TYR A 55 -18.63 -3.50 11.05
C TYR A 55 -18.89 -2.28 10.14
N ALA A 56 -20.15 -1.86 10.07
CA ALA A 56 -20.54 -0.72 9.25
C ALA A 56 -19.89 0.60 9.75
N PRO A 57 -19.55 1.53 8.85
CA PRO A 57 -19.10 2.85 9.26
C PRO A 57 -20.19 3.60 10.04
N PRO A 58 -19.85 4.63 10.83
CA PRO A 58 -20.84 5.44 11.56
C PRO A 58 -21.94 6.00 10.65
N TYR A 59 -23.19 5.98 11.11
CA TYR A 59 -24.37 6.36 10.31
C TYR A 59 -24.26 7.73 9.65
N TYR A 60 -23.71 8.73 10.35
CA TYR A 60 -23.57 10.07 9.80
C TYR A 60 -22.70 10.11 8.53
N PHE A 61 -21.70 9.22 8.40
CA PHE A 61 -20.91 9.11 7.16
C PHE A 61 -21.72 8.52 6.02
N ILE A 62 -22.53 7.50 6.31
CA ILE A 62 -23.42 6.87 5.32
C ILE A 62 -24.44 7.89 4.82
N ASP A 63 -25.01 8.69 5.71
CA ASP A 63 -26.02 9.69 5.38
C ASP A 63 -25.41 10.82 4.53
N LEU A 64 -24.25 11.36 4.90
CA LEU A 64 -23.53 12.36 4.10
C LEU A 64 -23.17 11.85 2.69
N TYR A 65 -22.80 10.58 2.59
CA TYR A 65 -22.50 9.96 1.30
C TYR A 65 -23.75 9.88 0.42
N LYS A 66 -24.89 9.45 0.98
CA LYS A 66 -26.18 9.43 0.27
C LYS A 66 -26.63 10.83 -0.15
N GLU A 67 -26.55 11.79 0.76
CA GLU A 67 -26.88 13.20 0.47
C GLU A 67 -26.07 13.73 -0.71
N THR A 68 -24.78 13.37 -0.80
CA THR A 68 -23.92 13.78 -1.93
C THR A 68 -24.35 13.12 -3.24
N LEU A 69 -24.88 11.89 -3.20
CA LEU A 69 -25.38 11.18 -4.38
C LEU A 69 -26.75 11.70 -4.84
N ASP A 70 -27.59 12.13 -3.91
CA ASP A 70 -28.93 12.67 -4.17
C ASP A 70 -28.91 14.20 -4.42
N ASP A 71 -27.75 14.85 -4.32
CA ASP A 71 -27.62 16.30 -4.47
C ASP A 71 -28.01 16.73 -5.90
N PRO A 72 -28.93 17.70 -6.07
CA PRO A 72 -29.36 18.17 -7.38
C PRO A 72 -28.26 18.90 -8.16
N ASN A 73 -27.14 19.24 -7.54
CA ASN A 73 -26.00 19.87 -8.19
C ASN A 73 -25.26 18.89 -9.10
N ILE A 74 -25.62 18.91 -10.38
CA ILE A 74 -25.03 18.06 -11.42
C ILE A 74 -23.50 18.12 -11.51
N PHE A 75 -22.88 19.24 -11.09
CA PHE A 75 -21.43 19.39 -11.11
C PHE A 75 -20.69 18.48 -10.11
N LEU A 76 -21.36 17.98 -9.07
CA LEU A 76 -20.78 17.00 -8.14
C LEU A 76 -20.53 15.63 -8.81
N HIS A 77 -21.23 15.35 -9.90
CA HIS A 77 -21.07 14.12 -10.70
C HIS A 77 -20.17 14.32 -11.93
N GLN A 78 -19.54 15.49 -12.07
CA GLN A 78 -18.62 15.79 -13.16
C GLN A 78 -17.18 15.88 -12.64
N TYR A 79 -16.23 16.08 -13.55
CA TYR A 79 -14.84 16.27 -13.17
C TYR A 79 -14.67 17.43 -12.20
N THR A 80 -13.91 17.16 -11.14
CA THR A 80 -13.45 18.18 -10.20
C THR A 80 -12.04 18.66 -10.58
N ARG A 81 -11.45 19.51 -9.73
CA ARG A 81 -10.06 19.96 -9.87
C ARG A 81 -9.09 18.78 -9.80
N GLU A 82 -8.12 18.78 -10.71
CA GLU A 82 -7.12 17.72 -10.89
C GLU A 82 -6.40 17.32 -9.59
N MET A 83 -5.85 18.29 -8.85
CA MET A 83 -5.11 18.03 -7.61
C MET A 83 -6.02 17.88 -6.37
N GLY A 84 -7.31 17.60 -6.57
CA GLY A 84 -8.29 17.36 -5.51
C GLY A 84 -9.41 18.39 -5.45
N HIS A 85 -10.59 17.91 -5.06
CA HIS A 85 -11.81 18.70 -4.89
C HIS A 85 -11.59 19.86 -3.92
N ARG A 86 -12.01 21.08 -4.31
CA ARG A 86 -11.72 22.32 -3.57
C ARG A 86 -12.13 22.27 -2.09
N ARG A 87 -13.37 21.86 -1.83
CA ARG A 87 -13.91 21.69 -0.45
C ARG A 87 -13.10 20.69 0.38
N LEU A 88 -12.56 19.65 -0.24
CA LEU A 88 -11.79 18.62 0.46
C LEU A 88 -10.39 19.13 0.82
N VAL A 89 -9.67 19.76 -0.12
CA VAL A 89 -8.33 20.29 0.16
C VAL A 89 -8.37 21.42 1.20
N GLU A 90 -9.41 22.26 1.19
CA GLU A 90 -9.61 23.28 2.23
C GLU A 90 -9.87 22.65 3.61
N ALA A 91 -10.71 21.60 3.67
CA ALA A 91 -10.96 20.88 4.91
C ALA A 91 -9.69 20.21 5.46
N ILE A 92 -8.91 19.55 4.61
CA ILE A 92 -7.62 18.94 4.99
C ILE A 92 -6.66 20.02 5.51
N SER A 93 -6.52 21.14 4.81
CA SER A 93 -5.70 22.28 5.25
C SER A 93 -6.09 22.76 6.64
N ASN A 94 -7.39 22.93 6.91
CA ASN A 94 -7.90 23.40 8.20
C ASN A 94 -7.64 22.40 9.33
N VAL A 95 -7.70 21.09 9.03
CA VAL A 95 -7.39 20.03 10.00
C VAL A 95 -5.89 20.01 10.31
N TYR A 96 -5.03 20.02 9.28
CA TYR A 96 -3.59 19.78 9.45
C TYR A 96 -2.77 21.02 9.80
N SER A 97 -3.20 22.23 9.42
CA SER A 97 -2.45 23.46 9.72
C SER A 97 -2.16 23.64 11.23
N PRO A 98 -3.12 23.39 12.16
CA PRO A 98 -2.83 23.42 13.59
C PRO A 98 -1.83 22.36 14.05
N TYR A 99 -1.90 21.12 13.54
CA TYR A 99 -0.99 20.04 13.92
C TYR A 99 0.47 20.33 13.52
N PHE A 100 0.68 21.00 12.38
CA PHE A 100 2.02 21.40 11.93
C PHE A 100 2.44 22.78 12.41
N ASN A 101 1.60 23.46 13.21
CA ASN A 101 1.83 24.83 13.68
C ASN A 101 2.20 25.82 12.55
N ARG A 102 1.61 25.64 11.37
CA ARG A 102 1.79 26.51 10.21
C ARG A 102 0.57 26.46 9.31
N LYS A 103 0.31 27.53 8.57
CA LYS A 103 -0.71 27.50 7.51
C LYS A 103 -0.23 26.61 6.36
N ILE A 104 -1.04 25.63 5.98
CA ILE A 104 -0.86 24.82 4.78
C ILE A 104 -1.69 25.47 3.66
N ASP A 105 -1.10 25.70 2.50
CA ASP A 105 -1.86 26.19 1.33
C ASP A 105 -2.61 25.03 0.66
N PRO A 106 -3.96 25.05 0.65
CA PRO A 106 -4.75 23.97 0.06
C PRO A 106 -4.60 23.82 -1.46
N LEU A 107 -4.04 24.82 -2.17
CA LEU A 107 -3.83 24.76 -3.61
C LEU A 107 -2.47 24.21 -4.01
N THR A 108 -1.45 24.40 -3.19
CA THR A 108 -0.06 24.10 -3.56
C THR A 108 0.60 23.04 -2.69
N GLU A 109 0.09 22.79 -1.48
CA GLU A 109 0.71 21.87 -0.51
C GLU A 109 -0.17 20.65 -0.20
N ILE A 110 -1.30 20.49 -0.89
CA ILE A 110 -2.22 19.36 -0.72
C ILE A 110 -2.54 18.75 -2.08
N LEU A 111 -2.34 17.43 -2.17
CA LEU A 111 -2.72 16.60 -3.30
C LEU A 111 -3.64 15.49 -2.78
N VAL A 112 -4.84 15.37 -3.35
CA VAL A 112 -5.74 14.23 -3.09
C VAL A 112 -5.41 13.10 -4.06
N THR A 113 -5.27 11.89 -3.54
CA THR A 113 -5.01 10.68 -4.32
C THR A 113 -6.00 9.57 -3.98
N ASP A 114 -6.02 8.51 -4.77
CA ASP A 114 -6.74 7.27 -4.54
C ASP A 114 -6.11 6.47 -3.39
N GLY A 115 -6.42 6.91 -2.18
CA GLY A 115 -5.87 6.38 -0.95
C GLY A 115 -4.37 6.65 -0.74
N ALA A 116 -3.87 6.19 0.41
CA ALA A 116 -2.46 6.35 0.78
C ALA A 116 -1.51 5.56 -0.15
N THR A 117 -1.96 4.45 -0.73
CA THR A 117 -1.17 3.63 -1.65
C THR A 117 -0.79 4.41 -2.91
N GLN A 118 -1.72 5.16 -3.52
CA GLN A 118 -1.38 5.99 -4.68
C GLN A 118 -0.52 7.20 -4.27
N SER A 119 -0.74 7.79 -3.09
CA SER A 119 0.16 8.83 -2.56
C SER A 119 1.61 8.34 -2.50
N LEU A 120 1.84 7.15 -1.94
CA LEU A 120 3.18 6.55 -1.85
C LEU A 120 3.77 6.32 -3.24
N PHE A 121 2.99 5.76 -4.16
CA PHE A 121 3.40 5.53 -5.54
C PHE A 121 3.84 6.84 -6.22
N ASN A 122 3.01 7.88 -6.15
CA ASN A 122 3.30 9.17 -6.76
C ASN A 122 4.56 9.80 -6.17
N CYS A 123 4.73 9.78 -4.84
CA CYS A 123 5.94 10.30 -4.19
C CYS A 123 7.19 9.56 -4.67
N ILE A 124 7.19 8.23 -4.60
CA ILE A 124 8.34 7.40 -5.01
C ILE A 124 8.70 7.68 -6.48
N HIS A 125 7.73 7.64 -7.39
CA HIS A 125 7.98 7.87 -8.82
C HIS A 125 8.30 9.32 -9.19
N SER A 126 7.99 10.29 -8.33
CA SER A 126 8.31 11.71 -8.60
C SER A 126 9.71 12.10 -8.14
N PHE A 127 10.28 11.39 -7.15
CA PHE A 127 11.54 11.78 -6.52
C PHE A 127 12.71 10.83 -6.81
N ILE A 128 12.45 9.57 -7.18
CA ILE A 128 13.50 8.56 -7.36
C ILE A 128 13.89 8.46 -8.83
N ASN A 129 15.18 8.55 -9.10
CA ASN A 129 15.77 8.21 -10.40
C ASN A 129 16.37 6.79 -10.37
N PRO A 130 16.68 6.21 -11.54
CA PRO A 130 17.46 4.99 -11.60
C PRO A 130 18.74 5.09 -10.78
N ASP A 131 19.03 4.02 -10.04
CA ASP A 131 20.22 3.85 -9.19
C ASP A 131 20.23 4.69 -7.89
N ASP A 132 19.21 5.49 -7.61
CA ASP A 132 19.06 6.18 -6.31
C ASP A 132 18.81 5.17 -5.18
N GLU A 133 19.47 5.36 -4.04
CA GLU A 133 19.28 4.52 -2.85
C GLU A 133 18.10 4.99 -1.99
N VAL A 134 17.27 4.05 -1.52
CA VAL A 134 16.12 4.34 -0.64
C VAL A 134 16.17 3.50 0.62
N ILE A 135 16.21 4.15 1.78
CA ILE A 135 16.25 3.46 3.07
C ILE A 135 14.86 2.92 3.43
N LEU A 136 14.76 1.61 3.67
CA LEU A 136 13.55 0.93 4.15
C LEU A 136 13.76 0.41 5.57
N ILE A 137 12.90 0.83 6.51
CA ILE A 137 12.96 0.43 7.91
C ILE A 137 12.11 -0.83 8.12
N GLU A 138 12.73 -1.94 8.55
CA GLU A 138 12.01 -3.20 8.75
C GLU A 138 11.40 -3.32 10.17
N PRO A 139 10.18 -3.87 10.32
CA PRO A 139 9.28 -4.30 9.25
C PRO A 139 8.62 -3.12 8.54
N PHE A 140 8.60 -3.15 7.20
CA PHE A 140 7.98 -2.12 6.37
C PHE A 140 6.65 -2.56 5.78
N PHE A 141 5.83 -1.60 5.35
CA PHE A 141 4.61 -1.90 4.61
C PHE A 141 4.95 -2.47 3.23
N SER A 142 4.31 -3.59 2.87
CA SER A 142 4.74 -4.46 1.77
C SER A 142 4.80 -3.82 0.38
N CYS A 143 4.23 -2.62 0.19
CA CYS A 143 4.29 -1.93 -1.10
C CYS A 143 5.54 -1.07 -1.30
N TYR A 144 6.33 -0.77 -0.26
CA TYR A 144 7.47 0.16 -0.39
C TYR A 144 8.55 -0.38 -1.32
N GLU A 145 9.03 -1.58 -1.05
CA GLU A 145 10.06 -2.24 -1.84
C GLU A 145 9.70 -2.41 -3.33
N PRO A 146 8.53 -2.98 -3.71
CA PRO A 146 8.18 -3.11 -5.12
C PRO A 146 8.00 -1.75 -5.80
N MET A 147 7.52 -0.72 -5.09
CA MET A 147 7.44 0.64 -5.64
C MET A 147 8.83 1.21 -5.92
N VAL A 148 9.78 1.09 -4.98
CA VAL A 148 11.18 1.51 -5.16
C VAL A 148 11.83 0.80 -6.36
N HIS A 149 11.71 -0.52 -6.45
CA HIS A 149 12.22 -1.29 -7.58
C HIS A 149 11.59 -0.86 -8.90
N SER A 150 10.28 -0.62 -8.92
CA SER A 150 9.59 -0.20 -10.13
C SER A 150 9.97 1.23 -10.58
N ALA A 151 10.50 2.05 -9.68
CA ALA A 151 11.14 3.33 -9.98
C ALA A 151 12.63 3.20 -10.37
N CYS A 152 13.15 1.97 -10.50
CA CYS A 152 14.57 1.65 -10.74
C CYS A 152 15.51 2.08 -9.60
N GLY A 153 14.99 2.32 -8.39
CA GLY A 153 15.79 2.61 -7.20
C GLY A 153 16.35 1.35 -6.54
N ILE A 154 17.30 1.56 -5.64
CA ILE A 154 18.00 0.51 -4.89
C ILE A 154 17.57 0.57 -3.41
N PRO A 155 16.74 -0.37 -2.92
CA PRO A 155 16.37 -0.40 -1.51
C PRO A 155 17.56 -0.76 -0.61
N ARG A 156 17.68 -0.05 0.51
CA ARG A 156 18.68 -0.25 1.57
C ARG A 156 17.97 -0.48 2.89
N TYR A 157 18.12 -1.67 3.47
CA TYR A 157 17.31 -2.09 4.61
C TYR A 157 17.98 -1.79 5.94
N ILE A 158 17.18 -1.38 6.92
CA ILE A 158 17.59 -1.25 8.33
C ILE A 158 16.52 -1.81 9.25
N ALA A 159 16.86 -2.84 10.02
CA ALA A 159 15.93 -3.49 10.91
C ALA A 159 15.77 -2.78 12.26
N LEU A 160 14.51 -2.54 12.66
CA LEU A 160 14.16 -2.26 14.04
C LEU A 160 14.49 -3.48 14.91
N LYS A 161 15.15 -3.24 16.05
CA LYS A 161 15.49 -4.29 17.01
C LYS A 161 14.73 -4.04 18.31
N PRO A 162 13.91 -5.00 18.80
CA PRO A 162 13.27 -4.85 20.09
C PRO A 162 14.35 -4.73 21.18
N LYS A 163 14.13 -3.85 22.17
CA LYS A 163 15.04 -3.76 23.32
C LYS A 163 14.94 -5.04 24.15
N PRO A 164 16.05 -5.58 24.69
CA PRO A 164 16.01 -6.82 25.49
C PRO A 164 14.99 -6.79 26.63
N GLU A 165 14.79 -5.64 27.27
CA GLU A 165 13.85 -5.44 28.38
C GLU A 165 12.38 -5.53 27.96
N SER A 166 12.06 -5.31 26.68
CA SER A 166 10.70 -5.36 26.14
C SER A 166 10.22 -6.77 25.76
N ILE A 167 11.09 -7.78 25.87
CA ILE A 167 10.78 -9.19 25.56
C ILE A 167 10.20 -9.94 26.79
N LYS A 168 9.95 -9.25 27.90
CA LYS A 168 9.21 -9.79 29.06
C LYS A 168 7.70 -9.53 28.91
N ALA A 169 7.08 -10.03 27.86
CA ALA A 169 5.63 -10.21 27.85
C ALA A 169 5.34 -11.59 28.46
N ASP A 170 4.54 -11.62 29.53
CA ASP A 170 4.15 -12.83 30.26
C ASP A 170 3.64 -13.92 29.31
N ILE A 171 4.47 -14.92 29.07
CA ILE A 171 4.02 -16.23 28.61
C ILE A 171 3.61 -16.99 29.87
N SER A 172 2.56 -16.54 30.55
CA SER A 172 1.82 -17.44 31.44
C SER A 172 1.04 -18.37 30.52
N SER A 173 1.61 -19.54 30.25
CA SER A 173 0.87 -20.65 29.66
C SER A 173 -0.38 -20.88 30.50
N SER A 174 -1.55 -20.54 29.98
CA SER A 174 -2.83 -20.97 30.53
C SER A 174 -2.97 -22.46 30.26
N SER A 175 -2.41 -23.26 31.17
CA SER A 175 -2.72 -24.67 31.32
C SER A 175 -3.98 -24.75 32.18
N ASP A 176 -5.13 -24.97 31.56
CA ASP A 176 -6.31 -25.60 32.17
C ASP A 176 -6.91 -26.58 31.14
#